data_AF-A0A098Y9G8-F1
#
_entry.id   AF-A0A098Y9G8-F1
#
_cell.length_a   1.000
_cell.length_b   1.000
_cell.length_c   1.000
_cell.angle_alpha   90.00
_cell.angle_beta   90.00
_cell.angle_gamma   90.00
#
_symmetry.space_group_name_H-M   'P 1'
#
loop_
_entity.id
_entity.type
_entity.pdbx_description
1 polymer ?
#
loop_
_entity_poly.entity_id
_entity_poly.type
_entity_poly.pdbx_seq_one_letter_code
_entity_poly.pdbx_strand_id
1 'polypeptide(L)'
;MLDQAGPLDLTDPVTGALRATVTRPELERLARRGCRTHPDRDCGCAVLDRPPAVDRYTPTPAQYRFVRARDRTCRHPGCRRPAARTDLDHVRAHRDGGATDCTNLCCLCRRHHRLKTHTHPDGASR
;
A
#
# COMPACT_ATOMS: atom_id res chain seq x y z
N MET A 1 -16.74 -25.28 -2.33
CA MET A 1 -17.08 -24.06 -1.55
C MET A 1 -15.84 -23.68 -0.73
N LEU A 2 -14.77 -23.19 -1.37
CA LEU A 2 -13.47 -23.01 -0.71
C LEU A 2 -12.97 -21.56 -0.91
N ASP A 3 -12.75 -20.90 0.24
CA ASP A 3 -11.84 -19.76 0.50
C ASP A 3 -12.15 -18.36 -0.07
N GLN A 4 -13.30 -17.77 0.29
CA GLN A 4 -13.57 -16.32 0.10
C GLN A 4 -13.10 -15.43 1.26
N ALA A 5 -12.10 -15.85 2.04
CA ALA A 5 -11.50 -14.92 3.00
C ALA A 5 -10.71 -13.88 2.20
N GLY A 6 -11.14 -12.62 2.26
CA GLY A 6 -10.37 -11.48 1.78
C GLY A 6 -8.96 -11.46 2.41
N PRO A 7 -8.04 -10.64 1.89
CA PRO A 7 -6.70 -10.58 2.43
C PRO A 7 -6.71 -10.27 3.94
N LEU A 8 -5.77 -10.86 4.66
CA LEU A 8 -5.52 -10.66 6.09
C LEU A 8 -4.66 -9.40 6.27
N ASP A 9 -5.11 -8.51 7.14
CA ASP A 9 -4.41 -7.28 7.49
C ASP A 9 -3.73 -7.42 8.87
N LEU A 10 -2.41 -7.32 8.89
CA LEU A 10 -1.62 -7.32 10.12
C LEU A 10 -1.47 -5.89 10.60
N THR A 11 -2.07 -5.59 11.75
CA THR A 11 -2.04 -4.26 12.36
C THR A 11 -1.19 -4.32 13.63
N ASP A 12 -0.32 -3.33 13.79
CA ASP A 12 0.45 -3.12 15.00
C ASP A 12 -0.51 -2.78 16.16
N PRO A 13 -0.54 -3.56 17.25
CA PRO A 13 -1.56 -3.43 18.29
C PRO A 13 -1.40 -2.16 19.14
N VAL A 14 -0.20 -1.56 19.14
CA VAL A 14 0.10 -0.36 19.93
C VAL A 14 -0.24 0.90 19.13
N THR A 15 0.17 0.94 17.87
CA THR A 15 0.06 2.14 17.03
C THR A 15 -1.18 2.14 16.12
N GLY A 16 -1.82 0.98 15.93
CA GLY A 16 -2.87 0.80 14.94
C GLY A 16 -2.37 0.87 13.48
N ALA A 17 -1.05 0.89 13.26
CA ALA A 17 -0.48 0.98 11.92
C ALA A 17 -0.60 -0.35 11.18
N LEU A 18 -1.04 -0.30 9.91
CA LEU A 18 -1.01 -1.46 9.03
C LEU A 18 0.45 -1.82 8.69
N ARG A 19 0.85 -3.03 9.05
CA ARG A 19 2.20 -3.57 8.81
C ARG A 19 2.26 -4.40 7.53
N ALA A 20 1.26 -5.23 7.26
CA ALA A 20 1.21 -6.02 6.04
C ALA A 20 -0.23 -6.37 5.65
N THR A 21 -0.44 -6.64 4.36
CA THR A 21 -1.69 -7.20 3.83
C THR A 21 -1.33 -8.41 2.98
N VAL A 22 -1.79 -9.60 3.38
CA VAL A 22 -1.40 -10.88 2.75
C VAL A 22 -2.60 -11.80 2.61
N THR A 23 -2.59 -12.69 1.62
CA THR A 23 -3.58 -13.78 1.59
C THR A 23 -3.18 -14.87 2.59
N ARG A 24 -4.15 -15.69 3.02
CA ARG A 24 -3.86 -16.87 3.86
C ARG A 24 -2.83 -17.80 3.22
N PRO A 25 -2.92 -18.18 1.94
CA PRO A 25 -1.88 -18.99 1.29
C PRO A 25 -0.50 -18.31 1.23
N GLU A 26 -0.44 -16.98 1.06
CA GLU A 26 0.82 -16.22 1.13
C GLU A 26 1.43 -16.29 2.53
N LEU A 27 0.62 -16.05 3.57
CA LEU A 27 1.03 -16.13 4.98
C LEU A 27 1.60 -17.51 5.32
N GLU A 28 0.85 -18.57 5.02
CA GLU A 28 1.27 -19.94 5.31
C GLU A 28 2.57 -20.32 4.59
N ARG A 29 2.75 -19.87 3.34
CA ARG A 29 3.98 -20.09 2.59
C ARG A 29 5.17 -19.38 3.23
N LEU A 30 4.99 -18.13 3.67
CA LEU A 30 6.04 -17.35 4.32
C LEU A 30 6.41 -17.93 5.68
N ALA A 31 5.42 -18.31 6.49
CA ALA A 31 5.63 -18.96 7.78
C ALA A 31 6.40 -20.28 7.66
N ARG A 32 6.06 -21.12 6.66
CA ARG A 32 6.79 -22.37 6.40
C ARG A 32 8.22 -22.16 5.89
N ARG A 33 8.45 -21.14 5.06
CA ARG A 33 9.76 -20.86 4.47
C ARG A 33 10.73 -20.19 5.45
N GLY A 34 10.23 -19.35 6.35
CA GLY A 34 11.07 -18.52 7.21
C GLY A 34 11.81 -17.42 6.45
N CYS A 35 12.78 -16.77 7.11
CA CYS A 35 13.60 -15.72 6.51
C CYS A 35 14.55 -16.29 5.44
N ARG A 36 14.54 -15.69 4.25
CA ARG A 36 15.43 -16.13 3.14
C ARG A 36 16.91 -15.83 3.40
N THR A 37 17.20 -14.83 4.21
CA THR A 37 18.57 -14.42 4.54
C THR A 37 19.19 -15.32 5.60
N HIS A 38 18.36 -15.91 6.47
CA HIS A 38 18.81 -16.76 7.57
C HIS A 38 17.97 -18.04 7.62
N PRO A 39 18.15 -18.98 6.68
CA PRO A 39 17.30 -20.17 6.58
C PRO A 39 17.42 -21.11 7.78
N ASP A 40 18.57 -21.12 8.46
CA ASP A 40 18.87 -22.03 9.57
C ASP A 40 18.81 -21.36 10.96
N ARG A 41 18.23 -20.15 11.06
CA ARG A 41 18.17 -19.40 12.33
C ARG A 41 16.77 -18.92 12.65
N ASP A 42 16.40 -19.00 13.93
CA ASP A 42 15.29 -18.20 14.46
C ASP A 42 15.75 -16.74 14.53
N CYS A 43 15.40 -15.98 13.50
CA CYS A 43 15.77 -14.58 13.36
C CYS A 43 14.52 -13.70 13.42
N GLY A 44 14.63 -12.55 14.09
CA GLY A 44 13.55 -11.56 14.19
C GLY A 44 13.31 -10.76 12.91
N CYS A 45 13.67 -11.27 11.73
CA CYS A 45 13.48 -10.56 10.48
C CYS A 45 11.99 -10.41 10.13
N ALA A 46 11.59 -9.22 9.70
CA ALA A 46 10.25 -8.98 9.19
C ALA A 46 10.06 -9.69 7.83
N VAL A 47 9.56 -10.93 7.88
CA VAL A 47 9.16 -11.69 6.67
C VAL A 47 7.82 -11.22 6.09
N LEU A 48 7.06 -10.47 6.90
CA LEU A 48 5.80 -9.84 6.56
C LEU A 48 5.95 -8.35 6.86
N ASP A 49 5.98 -7.55 5.81
CA ASP A 49 6.01 -6.10 5.89
C ASP A 49 5.24 -5.51 4.71
N ARG A 50 5.22 -4.19 4.65
CA ARG A 50 4.73 -3.43 3.50
C ARG A 50 5.42 -3.94 2.22
N PRO A 51 4.67 -4.05 1.11
CA PRO A 51 5.26 -4.34 -0.18
C PRO A 51 6.38 -3.34 -0.51
N PRO A 52 7.56 -3.80 -0.98
CA PRO A 52 8.69 -2.92 -1.20
C PRO A 52 8.40 -1.88 -2.29
N ALA A 53 9.18 -0.81 -2.27
CA ALA A 53 9.20 0.17 -3.36
C ALA A 53 9.61 -0.50 -4.68
N VAL A 54 9.14 0.07 -5.80
CA VAL A 54 9.51 -0.39 -7.14
C VAL A 54 10.02 0.77 -8.00
N ASP A 55 11.02 0.47 -8.84
CA ASP A 55 11.56 1.43 -9.80
C ASP A 55 10.75 1.44 -11.10
N ARG A 56 9.49 1.86 -10.98
CA ARG A 56 8.58 2.11 -12.09
C ARG A 56 7.40 2.94 -11.61
N TYR A 57 6.70 3.57 -12.55
CA TYR A 57 5.52 4.37 -12.24
C TYR A 57 4.35 3.55 -11.67
N THR A 58 4.05 2.39 -12.26
CA THR A 58 2.81 1.64 -11.95
C THR A 58 2.95 0.82 -10.67
N PRO A 59 2.08 1.04 -9.65
CA PRO A 59 2.11 0.26 -8.41
C PRO A 59 1.89 -1.25 -8.65
N THR A 60 2.48 -2.08 -7.80
CA THR A 60 2.27 -3.54 -7.82
C THR A 60 0.85 -3.90 -7.32
N PRO A 61 0.31 -5.07 -7.66
CA PRO A 61 -0.92 -5.58 -7.05
C PRO A 61 -0.85 -5.66 -5.52
N ALA A 62 0.31 -5.96 -4.95
CA ALA A 62 0.51 -5.98 -3.50
C ALA A 62 0.43 -4.57 -2.90
N GLN A 63 1.05 -3.56 -3.55
CA GLN A 63 0.95 -2.16 -3.14
C GLN A 63 -0.51 -1.66 -3.23
N TYR A 64 -1.26 -2.04 -4.27
CA TYR A 64 -2.69 -1.75 -4.37
C TYR A 64 -3.49 -2.32 -3.20
N ARG A 65 -3.27 -3.59 -2.86
CA ARG A 65 -3.94 -4.26 -1.71
C ARG A 65 -3.63 -3.51 -0.41
N PHE A 66 -2.35 -3.29 -0.13
CA PHE A 66 -1.89 -2.63 1.09
C PHE A 66 -2.44 -1.21 1.24
N VAL A 67 -2.31 -0.37 0.21
CA VAL A 67 -2.73 1.04 0.29
C VAL A 67 -4.26 1.15 0.43
N ARG A 68 -5.02 0.30 -0.26
CA ARG A 68 -6.49 0.28 -0.12
C ARG A 68 -6.94 -0.17 1.27
N ALA A 69 -6.29 -1.18 1.84
CA ALA A 69 -6.56 -1.66 3.19
C ALA A 69 -6.23 -0.57 4.24
N ARG A 70 -5.10 0.13 4.06
CA ARG A 70 -4.69 1.24 4.93
C ARG A 70 -5.65 2.41 4.85
N ASP A 71 -5.97 2.87 3.64
CA ASP A 71 -6.67 4.14 3.45
C ASP A 71 -8.17 4.01 3.66
N ARG A 72 -8.77 2.85 3.31
CA ARG A 72 -10.19 2.49 3.38
C ARG A 72 -11.15 3.37 2.57
N THR A 73 -10.92 4.67 2.54
CA THR A 73 -11.61 5.69 1.74
C THR A 73 -10.59 6.61 1.06
N CYS A 74 -11.08 7.47 0.17
CA CYS A 74 -10.31 8.61 -0.33
C CYS A 74 -9.67 9.39 0.82
N ARG A 75 -8.37 9.72 0.71
CA ARG A 75 -7.59 10.39 1.76
C ARG A 75 -7.80 11.90 1.85
N HIS A 76 -8.47 12.51 0.86
CA HIS A 76 -8.88 13.91 0.96
C HIS A 76 -9.80 14.14 2.17
N PRO A 77 -9.58 15.18 3.00
CA PRO A 77 -10.35 15.43 4.20
C PRO A 77 -11.87 15.40 3.97
N GLY A 78 -12.60 14.69 4.84
CA GLY A 78 -14.06 14.57 4.79
C GLY A 78 -14.62 13.70 3.66
N CYS A 79 -13.80 13.22 2.72
CA CYS A 79 -14.28 12.36 1.64
C CYS A 79 -14.47 10.91 2.10
N ARG A 80 -15.67 10.36 1.91
CA ARG A 80 -16.01 8.97 2.28
C ARG A 80 -16.05 8.00 1.10
N ARG A 81 -15.56 8.40 -0.09
CA ARG A 81 -15.56 7.52 -1.27
C ARG A 81 -14.74 6.25 -0.95
N PRO A 82 -15.30 5.03 -1.07
CA PRO A 82 -14.57 3.82 -0.74
C PRO A 82 -13.31 3.66 -1.57
N ALA A 83 -12.23 3.12 -0.99
CA ALA A 83 -10.94 2.92 -1.67
C ALA A 83 -11.05 2.03 -2.93
N ALA A 84 -12.04 1.13 -2.97
CA ALA A 84 -12.36 0.34 -4.16
C ALA A 84 -12.79 1.20 -5.38
N ARG A 85 -13.25 2.45 -5.15
CA ARG A 85 -13.66 3.43 -6.17
C ARG A 85 -12.69 4.61 -6.27
N THR A 86 -11.43 4.39 -5.91
CA THR A 86 -10.33 5.36 -6.00
C THR A 86 -9.17 4.79 -6.80
N ASP A 87 -8.35 5.69 -7.32
CA ASP A 87 -7.04 5.37 -7.87
C ASP A 87 -5.97 5.61 -6.79
N LEU A 88 -4.82 4.95 -6.96
CA LEU A 88 -3.64 5.27 -6.18
C LEU A 88 -2.92 6.43 -6.85
N ASP A 89 -2.53 7.41 -6.04
CA ASP A 89 -1.85 8.62 -6.48
C ASP A 89 -0.59 8.86 -5.63
N HIS A 90 0.49 9.31 -6.28
CA HIS A 90 1.77 9.58 -5.61
C HIS A 90 1.72 10.93 -4.88
N VAL A 91 1.77 10.94 -3.55
CA VAL A 91 1.81 12.13 -2.68
C VAL A 91 2.85 13.14 -3.17
N ARG A 92 4.12 12.77 -3.24
CA ARG A 92 5.14 13.44 -4.07
C ARG A 92 5.08 12.85 -5.47
N ALA A 93 4.85 13.67 -6.49
CA ALA A 93 4.66 13.17 -7.84
C ALA A 93 5.91 12.41 -8.34
N HIS A 94 5.67 11.37 -9.12
CA HIS A 94 6.74 10.52 -9.65
C HIS A 94 7.73 11.30 -10.53
N ARG A 95 7.24 12.26 -11.32
CA ARG A 95 8.10 13.14 -12.15
C ARG A 95 9.06 14.01 -11.34
N ASP A 96 8.69 14.29 -10.09
CA ASP A 96 9.49 15.11 -9.15
C ASP A 96 10.34 14.21 -8.23
N GLY A 97 10.59 12.96 -8.63
CA GLY A 97 11.39 11.99 -7.89
C GLY A 97 10.63 11.25 -6.78
N GLY A 98 9.30 11.28 -6.76
CA GLY A 98 8.51 10.49 -5.83
C GLY A 98 8.52 9.00 -6.14
N ALA A 99 9.05 8.18 -5.22
CA ALA A 99 9.10 6.73 -5.41
C ALA A 99 7.69 6.09 -5.46
N THR A 100 7.56 5.01 -6.20
CA THR A 100 6.37 4.13 -6.14
C THR A 100 6.50 3.20 -4.94
N ASP A 101 6.12 3.72 -3.78
CA ASP A 101 6.18 3.06 -2.47
C ASP A 101 4.86 3.27 -1.71
N CYS A 102 4.43 2.35 -0.85
CA CYS A 102 3.15 2.55 -0.16
C CYS A 102 3.14 3.75 0.77
N THR A 103 4.27 4.26 1.26
CA THR A 103 4.30 5.52 2.03
C THR A 103 4.01 6.74 1.16
N ASN A 104 4.38 6.69 -0.12
CA ASN A 104 4.16 7.78 -1.07
C ASN A 104 2.88 7.61 -1.89
N LEU A 105 2.21 6.45 -1.85
CA LEU A 105 0.95 6.23 -2.55
C LEU A 105 -0.24 6.47 -1.61
N CYS A 106 -1.32 7.07 -2.11
CA CYS A 106 -2.58 7.22 -1.39
C CYS A 106 -3.81 7.05 -2.28
N CYS A 107 -4.94 6.65 -1.69
CA CYS A 107 -6.22 6.55 -2.39
C CYS A 107 -6.84 7.94 -2.61
N LEU A 108 -7.04 8.34 -3.87
CA LEU A 108 -7.80 9.53 -4.24
C LEU A 108 -8.93 9.19 -5.21
N CYS A 109 -10.12 9.71 -4.95
CA CYS A 109 -11.20 9.63 -5.93
C CYS A 109 -10.89 10.54 -7.12
N ARG A 110 -11.46 10.25 -8.30
CA ARG A 110 -11.23 11.04 -9.53
C ARG A 110 -11.36 12.56 -9.33
N ARG A 111 -12.33 13.02 -8.53
CA ARG A 111 -12.52 14.44 -8.19
C ARG A 111 -11.30 15.02 -7.47
N HIS A 112 -10.84 14.37 -6.39
CA HIS A 112 -9.74 14.89 -5.57
C HIS A 112 -8.37 14.65 -6.19
N HIS A 113 -8.23 13.62 -7.03
CA HIS A 113 -7.04 13.44 -7.86
C HIS A 113 -6.86 14.63 -8.81
N ARG A 114 -7.93 15.02 -9.54
CA ARG A 114 -7.90 16.20 -10.41
C ARG A 114 -7.64 17.49 -9.63
N LEU A 115 -8.29 17.65 -8.48
CA LEU A 115 -8.06 18.80 -7.61
C LEU A 115 -6.57 18.91 -7.29
N LYS A 116 -5.93 17.83 -6.81
CA LYS A 116 -4.50 17.83 -6.51
C LYS A 116 -3.65 18.22 -7.72
N THR A 117 -3.93 17.63 -8.88
CA THR A 117 -3.18 17.90 -10.11
C THR A 117 -3.26 19.37 -10.56
N HIS A 118 -4.37 20.05 -10.30
CA HIS A 118 -4.63 21.39 -10.84
C HIS A 118 -4.56 22.53 -9.79
N THR A 119 -4.45 22.23 -8.50
CA THR A 119 -4.48 23.26 -7.43
C THR A 119 -3.29 23.24 -6.47
N HIS A 120 -2.45 22.19 -6.47
CA HIS A 120 -1.18 22.20 -5.76
C HIS A 120 -0.03 22.42 -6.76
N PRO A 121 0.69 23.57 -6.71
CA PRO A 121 1.72 23.92 -7.69
C PRO A 121 3.05 23.19 -7.51
N ASP A 122 3.17 22.25 -6.56
CA ASP A 122 4.35 21.37 -6.46
C ASP A 122 4.41 20.30 -7.56
N GLY A 123 3.46 20.35 -8.51
CA GLY A 123 3.59 19.72 -9.80
C GLY A 123 3.76 20.79 -10.89
N ALA A 124 4.99 21.26 -11.11
CA ALA A 124 5.35 22.28 -12.08
C ALA A 124 4.66 22.09 -13.45
N SER A 125 3.80 23.05 -13.81
CA SER A 125 3.47 23.34 -15.21
C SER A 125 4.56 24.27 -15.76
N ARG A 126 5.44 23.70 -16.59
CA ARG A 126 6.03 24.36 -17.75
C ARG A 126 5.84 23.44 -18.93
#